data_AF-A0A9Q9EQD9-F1
#
_entry.id   AF-A0A9Q9EQD9-F1
#
_cell.length_a   1.000
_cell.length_b   1.000
_cell.length_c   1.000
_cell.angle_alpha   90.00
_cell.angle_beta   90.00
_cell.angle_gamma   90.00
#
_symmetry.space_group_name_H-M   'P 1'
#
loop_
_entity.id
_entity.type
_entity.pdbx_description
1 polymer ?
#
loop_
_entity_poly.entity_id
_entity_poly.type
_entity_poly.pdbx_seq_one_letter_code
_entity_poly.pdbx_strand_id
1 'polypeptide(L)' 'MFPGHSDLWEFPIKDGGSIFGSSKNQKPGLDRVVFKKGGGLVGLITHAGSGAGQFVHCSDGH' A
#
# COMPACT_ATOMS: atom_id res chain seq x y z
N MET A 1 7.63 -7.77 -3.16
CA MET A 1 7.29 -9.08 -2.56
C MET A 1 7.90 -9.13 -1.18
N PHE A 2 7.10 -9.48 -0.16
CA PHE A 2 7.57 -9.58 1.22
C PHE A 2 7.95 -11.03 1.53
N PRO A 3 9.26 -11.35 1.63
CA PRO A 3 9.71 -12.72 1.85
C PRO A 3 9.23 -13.24 3.22
N GLY A 4 8.78 -14.50 3.27
CA GLY A 4 8.33 -15.15 4.51
C GLY A 4 6.89 -14.87 4.93
N HIS A 5 6.11 -14.15 4.12
CA HIS A 5 4.71 -13.87 4.38
C HIS A 5 3.79 -14.50 3.33
N SER A 6 2.79 -15.28 3.78
CA SER A 6 1.62 -15.67 3.00
C SER A 6 0.39 -14.85 3.43
N ASP A 7 -0.64 -14.77 2.57
CA ASP A 7 -1.94 -14.15 2.88
C ASP A 7 -1.87 -12.68 3.27
N LEU A 8 -1.20 -11.89 2.43
CA LEU A 8 -1.12 -10.44 2.57
C LEU A 8 -2.30 -9.74 1.91
N TRP A 9 -2.74 -8.67 2.55
CA TRP A 9 -3.78 -7.77 2.07
C TRP A 9 -3.16 -6.40 1.87
N GLU A 10 -3.62 -5.69 0.85
CA GLU A 10 -3.23 -4.30 0.60
C GLU A 10 -4.43 -3.37 0.73
N PHE A 11 -4.19 -2.17 1.24
CA PHE A 11 -5.22 -1.13 1.30
C PHE A 11 -4.66 0.23 0.88
N PRO A 12 -5.42 1.05 0.11
CA PRO A 12 -4.97 2.36 -0.31
C PRO A 12 -4.69 3.33 0.84
N ILE A 13 -3.54 3.98 0.80
CA ILE A 13 -3.22 5.12 1.68
C ILE A 13 -3.49 6.40 0.89
N LYS A 14 -4.20 7.35 1.50
CA LYS A 14 -4.34 8.68 0.93
C LYS A 14 -3.38 9.64 1.60
N ASP A 15 -2.79 10.49 0.77
CA ASP A 15 -2.14 11.70 1.22
C ASP A 15 -3.12 12.57 2.04
N GLY A 16 -2.64 13.17 3.12
CA GLY A 16 -3.46 13.96 4.05
C GLY A 16 -4.26 13.18 5.11
N GLY A 17 -3.98 11.87 5.30
CA GLY A 17 -4.47 11.10 6.46
C GLY A 17 -5.95 10.68 6.42
N SER A 18 -6.64 10.94 5.32
CA SER A 18 -8.02 10.47 5.11
C SER A 18 -8.06 8.97 4.78
N ILE A 19 -9.07 8.25 5.29
CA ILE A 19 -9.24 6.83 4.93
C ILE A 19 -9.86 6.71 3.52
N PHE A 20 -9.33 5.78 2.72
CA PHE A 20 -9.94 5.43 1.44
C PHE A 20 -11.30 4.76 1.66
N GLY A 21 -12.35 5.23 0.99
CA GLY A 21 -13.71 4.74 1.17
C GLY A 21 -14.37 4.33 -0.13
N SER A 22 -15.60 3.81 -0.04
CA SER A 22 -16.31 3.17 -1.17
C SER A 22 -16.99 4.15 -2.15
N SER A 23 -16.65 5.44 -2.14
CA SER A 23 -17.30 6.40 -3.04
C SER A 23 -16.84 6.18 -4.48
N LYS A 24 -17.80 6.14 -5.42
CA LYS A 24 -17.61 5.69 -6.82
C LYS A 24 -16.51 6.43 -7.61
N ASN A 25 -16.15 7.65 -7.17
CA ASN A 25 -15.13 8.47 -7.83
C ASN A 25 -13.80 8.51 -7.07
N GLN A 26 -13.65 7.74 -5.99
CA GLN A 26 -12.38 7.69 -5.27
C GLN A 26 -11.39 6.80 -6.00
N LYS A 27 -10.24 7.38 -6.35
CA LYS A 27 -9.09 6.66 -6.88
C LYS A 27 -8.16 6.30 -5.72
N PRO A 28 -7.61 5.08 -5.68
CA PRO A 28 -6.79 4.60 -4.57
C PRO A 28 -5.41 5.27 -4.48
N GLY A 29 -5.06 6.18 -5.39
CA GLY A 29 -3.71 6.75 -5.44
C GLY A 29 -2.64 5.68 -5.71
N LEU A 30 -1.38 6.00 -5.42
CA LEU A 30 -0.24 5.12 -5.72
C LEU A 30 0.21 4.28 -4.53
N ASP A 31 -0.08 4.72 -3.32
CA ASP A 31 0.47 4.15 -2.09
C ASP A 31 -0.46 3.12 -1.46
N ARG A 32 0.12 2.07 -0.91
CA ARG A 32 -0.61 0.98 -0.24
C ARG A 32 0.05 0.63 1.08
N VAL A 33 -0.77 0.34 2.08
CA VAL A 33 -0.33 -0.37 3.29
C VAL A 33 -0.53 -1.86 3.05
N VAL A 34 0.47 -2.66 3.42
CA VAL A 34 0.40 -4.12 3.35
C VAL A 34 0.37 -4.68 4.76
N PHE A 35 -0.60 -5.55 5.02
CA PHE A 35 -0.85 -6.13 6.33
C PHE A 35 -1.27 -7.59 6.22
N LYS A 36 -1.05 -8.34 7.29
CA LYS A 36 -1.50 -9.74 7.43
C LYS A 36 -3.00 -9.77 7.65
N LYS A 37 -3.67 -10.87 7.31
CA LYS A 37 -5.09 -11.12 7.63
C LYS A 37 -5.46 -10.83 9.10
N GLY A 38 -4.53 -11.03 10.03
CA GLY A 38 -4.68 -10.70 11.45
C GLY A 38 -4.45 -9.23 11.83
N GLY A 39 -4.33 -8.32 10.86
CA GLY A 39 -4.15 -6.88 11.08
C GLY A 39 -2.71 -6.42 11.33
N GLY A 40 -1.74 -7.32 11.39
CA GLY A 40 -0.34 -6.95 11.62
C GLY A 40 0.28 -6.26 10.40
N LEU A 41 0.83 -5.05 10.59
CA LEU A 41 1.55 -4.30 9.57
C LEU A 41 2.76 -5.09 9.06
N VAL A 42 2.96 -5.08 7.74
CA VAL A 42 4.09 -5.74 7.06
C VAL A 42 4.97 -4.70 6.37
N GLY A 43 4.38 -3.70 5.74
CA GLY A 43 5.15 -2.61 5.14
C GLY A 43 4.30 -1.66 4.32
N LEU A 44 4.99 -0.68 3.73
CA LEU A 44 4.42 0.33 2.86
C LEU A 44 5.03 0.19 1.47
N ILE A 45 4.18 0.24 0.45
CA ILE A 45 4.59 0.12 -0.95
C ILE A 45 3.97 1.24 -1.78
N THR A 46 4.63 1.60 -2.87
CA THR A 46 4.16 2.61 -3.82
C THR A 46 4.38 2.17 -5.26
N HIS A 47 3.50 2.62 -6.15
CA HIS A 47 3.73 2.59 -7.59
C HIS A 47 4.60 3.76 -8.07
N ALA A 48 4.85 4.77 -7.23
CA ALA A 48 5.73 5.87 -7.60
C ALA A 48 7.15 5.36 -7.87
N GLY A 49 7.71 5.69 -9.03
CA GLY A 49 9.05 5.26 -9.41
C GLY A 49 9.18 3.79 -9.81
N SER A 50 8.07 3.04 -9.90
CA SER A 50 8.07 1.68 -10.44
C SER A 50 7.65 1.67 -11.91
N GLY A 51 8.29 0.83 -12.73
CA GLY A 51 7.84 0.59 -14.10
C GLY A 51 6.63 -0.36 -14.15
N ALA A 52 5.75 -0.15 -15.12
CA ALA A 52 4.74 -1.12 -15.57
C ALA A 52 3.83 -1.72 -14.46
N GLY A 53 3.37 -0.90 -13.50
CA GLY A 53 2.43 -1.36 -12.47
C GLY A 53 3.05 -2.21 -11.36
N GLN A 54 4.38 -2.27 -11.30
CA GLN A 54 5.09 -2.92 -10.19
C GLN A 54 4.96 -2.09 -8.91
N PHE A 55 5.35 -2.67 -7.78
CA PHE A 55 5.43 -1.94 -6.51
C PHE A 55 6.88 -1.91 -6.02
N VAL A 56 7.28 -0.77 -5.46
CA VAL A 56 8.53 -0.62 -4.71
C VAL A 56 8.20 -0.34 -3.25
N HIS A 57 9.10 -0.71 -2.33
CA HIS A 57 8.94 -0.31 -0.93
C HIS A 57 9.09 1.20 -0.82
N CYS A 58 8.25 1.83 -0.01
CA CYS A 58 8.51 3.21 0.40
C CYS A 58 9.80 3.21 1.23
N SER A 59 10.82 3.91 0.74
CA SER A 59 12.00 4.20 1.55
C SER A 59 11.59 5.22 2.61
N ASP A 60 11.73 4.84 3.88
CA ASP A 60 11.67 5.80 4.98
C ASP A 60 12.80 6.80 4.74
N GLY A 61 12.45 8.00 4.27
CA GLY A 61 13.41 9.07 4.04
C GLY A 61 13.90 9.58 5.38
N HIS A 62 14.94 8.93 5.92
CA HIS A 62 15.67 9.38 7.08
C HIS A 62 17.04 9.93 6.69
#